data_AF-A0AAQ3K513-F1
#
_entry.id   AF-A0AAQ3K513-F1
#
_cell.length_a   1.000
_cell.length_b   1.000
_cell.length_c   1.000
_cell.angle_alpha   90.00
_cell.angle_beta   90.00
_cell.angle_gamma   90.00
#
_symmetry.space_group_name_H-M   'P 1'
#
loop_
_entity.id
_entity.type
_entity.pdbx_description
1 polymer ?
#
loop_
_entity_poly.entity_id
_entity_poly.type
_entity_poly.pdbx_seq_one_letter_code
_entity_poly.pdbx_strand_id
1 'polypeptide(L)'
;MVQTSRVYFVKRVHMLKASSVGRKAKKRDVVIPEPDYRIPIVLLGTAGGFVYQDNLLPAATIGLLGLLLLFQTTRVRFVFDEEALEVKIGKQLEESGENVFVGGKNRWRYSTFVNWELWWPQFPILVYFKETQTKPEGQVHFFPVIFNGKQLYDVMVERAGPSKTSGPK
;
A
#
# COMPACT_ATOMS: atom_id res chain seq x y z
N MET A 1 -41.60 -37.17 66.07
CA MET A 1 -42.55 -36.66 65.06
C MET A 1 -42.88 -35.23 65.46
N VAL A 2 -42.65 -34.14 64.72
CA VAL A 2 -42.18 -33.85 63.35
C VAL A 2 -41.56 -32.45 63.44
N GLN A 3 -40.23 -32.32 63.33
CA GLN A 3 -39.46 -31.87 62.16
C GLN A 3 -39.59 -30.37 61.85
N THR A 4 -38.53 -29.66 62.24
CA THR A 4 -38.20 -28.27 61.93
C THR A 4 -37.91 -28.08 60.44
N SER A 5 -38.59 -27.14 59.79
CA SER A 5 -38.33 -26.79 58.39
C SER A 5 -37.38 -25.58 58.32
N ARG A 6 -36.11 -25.84 58.00
CA ARG A 6 -35.16 -24.81 57.54
C ARG A 6 -35.49 -24.45 56.09
N VAL A 7 -35.83 -23.19 55.85
CA VAL A 7 -35.95 -22.63 54.50
C VAL A 7 -34.56 -22.38 53.94
N TYR A 8 -34.16 -23.14 52.93
CA TYR A 8 -32.94 -22.91 52.16
C TYR A 8 -33.24 -21.93 51.01
N PHE A 9 -32.66 -20.73 51.07
CA PHE A 9 -32.76 -19.73 50.01
C PHE A 9 -31.74 -20.07 48.91
N VAL A 10 -32.20 -20.63 47.79
CA VAL A 10 -31.37 -20.94 46.62
C VAL A 10 -31.04 -19.65 45.88
N LYS A 11 -29.77 -19.24 45.87
CA LYS A 11 -29.28 -18.13 45.04
C LYS A 11 -29.35 -18.52 43.56
N ARG A 12 -30.25 -17.88 42.81
CA ARG A 12 -30.38 -17.98 41.36
C ARG A 12 -29.19 -17.26 40.69
N VAL A 13 -28.22 -18.02 40.21
CA VAL A 13 -27.11 -17.49 39.39
C VAL A 13 -27.68 -17.13 38.01
N HIS A 14 -27.80 -15.83 37.72
CA HIS A 14 -28.11 -15.37 36.37
C HIS A 14 -26.83 -15.44 35.53
N MET A 15 -26.77 -16.43 34.65
CA MET A 15 -25.74 -16.56 33.62
C MET A 15 -25.94 -15.45 32.59
N LEU A 16 -25.11 -14.42 32.62
CA LEU A 16 -25.05 -13.39 31.58
C LEU A 16 -24.48 -14.04 30.32
N LYS A 17 -25.34 -14.28 29.31
CA LYS A 17 -24.89 -14.59 27.95
C LYS A 17 -24.18 -13.35 27.41
N ALA A 18 -22.85 -13.39 27.37
CA ALA A 18 -22.08 -12.44 26.57
C ALA A 18 -22.41 -12.69 25.10
N SER A 19 -23.23 -11.83 24.52
CA SER A 19 -23.46 -11.78 23.07
C SER A 19 -22.19 -11.24 22.41
N SER A 20 -21.37 -12.14 21.87
CA SER A 20 -20.31 -11.78 20.93
C SER A 20 -20.95 -11.29 19.64
N VAL A 21 -21.19 -9.98 19.55
CA VAL A 21 -21.48 -9.31 18.28
C VAL A 21 -20.21 -9.39 17.44
N GLY A 22 -20.06 -10.47 16.69
CA GLY A 22 -19.07 -10.56 15.63
C GLY A 22 -19.38 -9.47 14.61
N ARG A 23 -18.58 -8.40 14.59
CA ARG A 23 -18.53 -7.50 13.43
C ARG A 23 -18.10 -8.35 12.24
N LYS A 24 -19.05 -8.72 11.38
CA LYS A 24 -18.71 -9.11 10.02
C LYS A 24 -18.04 -7.89 9.39
N ALA A 25 -16.73 -7.98 9.13
CA ALA A 25 -16.02 -6.98 8.38
C ALA A 25 -16.73 -6.82 7.03
N LYS A 26 -17.10 -5.58 6.69
CA LYS A 26 -17.72 -5.27 5.40
C LYS A 26 -16.63 -5.44 4.34
N LYS A 27 -16.80 -6.42 3.45
CA LYS A 27 -15.90 -6.67 2.33
C LYS A 27 -15.67 -5.36 1.56
N ARG A 28 -14.43 -4.89 1.52
CA ARG A 28 -14.07 -3.60 0.90
C ARG A 28 -13.74 -3.81 -0.58
N ASP A 29 -14.06 -2.82 -1.40
CA ASP A 29 -13.74 -2.88 -2.83
C ASP A 29 -12.23 -2.82 -3.07
N VAL A 30 -11.81 -3.42 -4.18
CA VAL A 30 -10.42 -3.37 -4.65
C VAL A 30 -10.17 -2.02 -5.31
N VAL A 31 -9.10 -1.34 -4.91
CA VAL A 31 -8.72 -0.02 -5.43
C VAL A 31 -7.41 -0.16 -6.22
N ILE A 32 -7.40 0.38 -7.43
CA ILE A 32 -6.22 0.41 -8.31
C ILE A 32 -6.01 1.86 -8.72
N PRO A 33 -4.98 2.55 -8.18
CA PRO A 33 -4.66 3.90 -8.61
C PRO A 33 -4.38 3.97 -10.12
N GLU A 34 -4.92 5.00 -10.78
CA GLU A 34 -4.72 5.23 -12.21
C GLU A 34 -3.24 5.52 -12.52
N PRO A 35 -2.73 5.18 -13.72
CA PRO A 35 -1.38 5.54 -14.12
C PRO A 35 -1.19 7.06 -14.19
N ASP A 36 -0.01 7.55 -13.81
CA ASP A 36 0.36 8.96 -13.87
C ASP A 36 1.64 9.15 -14.69
N TYR A 37 1.51 9.85 -15.82
CA TYR A 37 2.56 10.04 -16.80
C TYR A 37 3.38 11.31 -16.59
N ARG A 38 3.12 12.10 -15.55
CA ARG A 38 3.79 13.39 -15.33
C ARG A 38 5.31 13.24 -15.20
N ILE A 39 5.78 12.30 -14.39
CA ILE A 39 7.22 12.04 -14.20
C ILE A 39 7.91 11.69 -15.52
N PRO A 40 7.47 10.65 -16.27
CA PRO A 40 8.14 10.31 -17.52
C PRO A 40 8.06 11.43 -18.56
N ILE A 41 6.95 12.18 -18.64
CA ILE A 41 6.83 13.32 -19.57
C ILE A 41 7.84 14.42 -19.21
N VAL A 42 7.98 14.79 -17.93
CA VAL A 42 8.95 15.81 -17.48
C VAL A 42 10.38 15.37 -17.79
N LEU A 43 10.73 14.11 -17.55
CA LEU A 43 12.05 13.58 -17.88
C LEU A 43 12.31 13.62 -19.39
N LEU A 44 11.36 13.19 -20.22
CA LEU A 44 11.52 13.22 -21.67
C LEU A 44 11.62 14.64 -22.23
N GLY A 45 10.83 15.58 -21.69
CA GLY A 45 10.95 17.00 -22.03
C GLY A 45 12.32 17.58 -21.63
N THR A 46 12.83 17.21 -20.45
CA THR A 46 14.16 17.61 -19.98
C THR A 46 15.26 17.02 -20.88
N ALA A 47 15.14 15.76 -21.28
CA ALA A 47 16.05 15.14 -22.23
C ALA A 47 16.06 15.87 -23.58
N GLY A 48 14.87 16.23 -24.11
CA GLY A 48 14.76 17.04 -25.34
C GLY A 48 15.45 18.40 -25.21
N GLY A 49 15.34 19.04 -24.04
CA GLY A 49 16.06 20.28 -23.73
C GLY A 49 17.59 20.12 -23.73
N PHE A 50 18.12 18.97 -23.30
CA PHE A 50 19.55 18.67 -23.41
C PHE A 50 20.00 18.36 -24.85
N VAL A 51 19.17 17.67 -25.64
CA VAL A 51 19.44 17.46 -27.07
C VAL A 51 19.54 18.80 -27.78
N TYR A 52 18.63 19.74 -27.48
CA TYR A 52 18.66 21.09 -28.06
C TYR A 52 19.95 21.87 -27.72
N GLN A 53 20.61 21.53 -26.62
CA GLN A 53 21.88 22.14 -26.18
C GLN A 53 23.11 21.33 -26.64
N ASP A 54 22.94 20.38 -27.57
CA ASP A 54 23.98 19.44 -28.03
C ASP A 54 24.65 18.63 -26.89
N ASN A 55 23.98 18.51 -25.74
CA ASN A 55 24.50 17.81 -24.58
C ASN A 55 23.97 16.37 -24.53
N LEU A 56 24.52 15.54 -25.40
CA LEU A 56 23.99 14.20 -25.67
C LEU A 56 24.10 13.21 -24.50
N LEU A 57 25.13 13.33 -23.65
CA LEU A 57 25.32 12.42 -22.52
C LEU A 57 24.18 12.52 -21.47
N PRO A 58 23.89 13.69 -20.88
CA PRO A 58 22.75 13.84 -19.98
C PRO A 58 21.41 13.66 -20.70
N ALA A 59 21.31 14.03 -21.98
CA ALA A 59 20.12 13.75 -22.78
C ALA A 59 19.82 12.26 -22.84
N ALA A 60 20.83 11.43 -23.12
CA ALA A 60 20.70 9.99 -23.18
C ALA A 60 20.34 9.40 -21.82
N THR A 61 21.02 9.79 -20.74
CA THR A 61 20.75 9.28 -19.39
C THR A 61 19.31 9.60 -18.94
N ILE A 62 18.89 10.86 -19.06
CA ILE A 62 17.55 11.29 -18.63
C ILE A 62 16.48 10.74 -19.57
N GLY A 63 16.75 10.70 -20.88
CA GLY A 63 15.84 10.16 -21.88
C GLY A 63 15.55 8.68 -21.66
N LEU A 64 16.60 7.87 -21.41
CA LEU A 64 16.45 6.45 -21.11
C LEU A 64 15.67 6.21 -19.81
N LEU A 65 15.91 7.00 -18.76
CA LEU A 65 15.13 6.94 -17.53
C LEU A 65 13.66 7.31 -17.77
N GLY A 66 13.40 8.37 -18.54
CA GLY A 66 12.06 8.80 -18.92
C GLY A 66 11.31 7.73 -19.71
N LEU A 67 11.96 7.10 -20.70
CA LEU A 67 11.40 5.99 -21.48
C LEU A 67 11.14 4.76 -20.61
N LEU A 68 12.06 4.42 -19.71
CA LEU A 68 11.89 3.32 -18.76
C LEU A 68 10.65 3.57 -17.89
N LEU A 69 10.56 4.74 -17.26
CA LEU A 69 9.42 5.08 -16.40
C LEU A 69 8.11 5.17 -17.20
N LEU A 70 8.14 5.65 -18.44
CA LEU A 70 6.98 5.65 -19.33
C LEU A 70 6.48 4.22 -19.56
N PHE A 71 7.38 3.30 -19.88
CA PHE A 71 7.05 1.89 -20.05
C PHE A 71 6.51 1.27 -18.75
N GLN A 72 7.16 1.53 -17.61
CA GLN A 72 6.71 1.03 -16.31
C GLN A 72 5.33 1.57 -15.93
N THR A 73 5.03 2.85 -16.21
CA THR A 73 3.72 3.49 -15.99
C THR A 73 2.58 2.73 -16.68
N THR A 74 2.85 2.14 -17.86
CA THR A 74 1.84 1.35 -18.58
C THR A 74 1.63 -0.05 -18.04
N ARG A 75 2.59 -0.62 -17.30
CA ARG A 75 2.61 -2.05 -16.94
C ARG A 75 2.44 -2.32 -15.45
N VAL A 76 3.03 -1.52 -14.58
CA VAL A 76 2.99 -1.75 -13.13
C VAL A 76 1.64 -1.27 -12.61
N ARG A 77 1.03 -2.01 -11.70
CA ARG A 77 -0.20 -1.60 -11.01
C ARG A 77 -0.07 -1.92 -9.53
N PHE A 78 -0.44 -0.95 -8.70
CA PHE A 78 -0.68 -1.20 -7.29
C PHE A 78 -2.13 -1.59 -7.11
N VAL A 79 -2.36 -2.74 -6.48
CA VAL A 79 -3.68 -3.29 -6.24
C VAL A 79 -3.88 -3.38 -4.73
N PHE A 80 -4.84 -2.61 -4.25
CA PHE A 80 -5.20 -2.55 -2.85
C PHE A 80 -6.47 -3.35 -2.64
N ASP A 81 -6.36 -4.49 -1.97
CA ASP A 81 -7.54 -5.27 -1.60
C ASP A 81 -7.90 -5.06 -0.12
N GLU A 82 -8.68 -5.98 0.45
CA GLU A 82 -9.16 -5.86 1.83
C GLU A 82 -8.03 -5.90 2.86
N GLU A 83 -6.95 -6.66 2.59
CA GLU A 83 -5.93 -6.98 3.60
C GLU A 83 -4.50 -6.65 3.19
N ALA A 84 -4.21 -6.46 1.90
CA ALA A 84 -2.86 -6.29 1.40
C ALA A 84 -2.72 -5.34 0.21
N LEU A 85 -1.54 -4.73 0.13
CA LEU A 85 -1.01 -4.11 -1.08
C LEU A 85 -0.32 -5.17 -1.91
N GLU A 86 -0.71 -5.30 -3.17
CA GLU A 86 -0.06 -6.16 -4.14
C GLU A 86 0.44 -5.35 -5.35
N VAL A 87 1.64 -5.67 -5.82
CA VAL A 87 2.17 -5.10 -7.07
C VAL A 87 1.98 -6.13 -8.16
N LYS A 88 1.29 -5.72 -9.22
CA LYS A 88 0.99 -6.56 -10.38
C LYS A 88 1.59 -5.96 -11.65
N ILE A 89 1.85 -6.81 -12.63
CA ILE A 89 2.46 -6.40 -13.90
C ILE A 89 1.54 -6.81 -15.06
N GLY A 90 1.42 -5.95 -16.06
CA GLY A 90 0.69 -6.21 -17.29
C GLY A 90 -0.77 -5.76 -17.26
N LYS A 91 -1.40 -5.83 -18.43
CA LYS A 91 -2.79 -5.35 -18.63
C LYS A 91 -3.83 -6.26 -17.97
N GLN A 92 -3.49 -7.53 -17.71
CA GLN A 92 -4.38 -8.51 -17.08
C GLN A 92 -4.19 -8.63 -15.56
N LEU A 93 -3.41 -7.73 -14.94
CA LEU A 93 -3.09 -7.84 -13.50
C LEU A 93 -2.53 -9.23 -13.16
N GLU A 94 -1.57 -9.68 -13.97
CA GLU A 94 -0.87 -10.93 -13.74
C GLU A 94 -0.07 -10.81 -12.43
N GLU A 95 0.04 -11.91 -11.68
CA GLU A 95 0.96 -11.95 -10.53
C GLU A 95 2.34 -11.54 -11.04
N SER A 96 2.98 -10.58 -10.39
CA SER A 96 4.30 -10.05 -10.78
C SER A 96 5.44 -11.09 -10.74
N GLY A 97 5.13 -12.34 -10.39
CA GLY A 97 6.09 -13.37 -10.01
C GLY A 97 6.59 -13.20 -8.58
N GLU A 98 7.41 -14.16 -8.17
CA GLU A 98 8.18 -14.11 -6.93
C GLU A 98 9.30 -13.06 -7.05
N ASN A 99 9.48 -12.26 -6.01
CA ASN A 99 10.54 -11.26 -5.95
C ASN A 99 11.91 -11.94 -5.88
N VAL A 100 12.60 -12.06 -7.01
CA VAL A 100 13.96 -12.62 -7.08
C VAL A 100 14.97 -11.85 -6.22
N PHE A 101 14.70 -10.56 -5.94
CA PHE A 101 15.58 -9.70 -5.13
C PHE A 101 15.24 -9.66 -3.62
N VAL A 102 14.01 -10.01 -3.23
CA VAL A 102 13.51 -9.75 -1.86
C VAL A 102 12.84 -10.97 -1.20
N GLY A 103 12.60 -12.04 -1.96
CA GLY A 103 11.89 -13.25 -1.52
C GLY A 103 10.38 -13.06 -1.44
N GLY A 104 9.60 -14.05 -1.88
CA GLY A 104 8.13 -14.07 -1.76
C GLY A 104 7.36 -13.28 -2.82
N LYS A 105 6.02 -13.43 -2.81
CA LYS A 105 5.11 -12.69 -3.72
C LYS A 105 5.19 -11.18 -3.44
N ASN A 106 5.02 -10.32 -4.45
CA ASN A 106 4.88 -8.86 -4.27
C ASN A 106 3.54 -8.49 -3.62
N ARG A 107 3.27 -9.02 -2.43
CA ARG A 107 2.03 -8.87 -1.68
C ARG A 107 2.33 -8.73 -0.20
N TRP A 108 1.98 -7.59 0.36
CA TRP A 108 2.27 -7.23 1.75
C TRP A 108 1.01 -6.87 2.48
N ARG A 109 0.73 -7.56 3.59
CA ARG A 109 -0.46 -7.29 4.41
C ARG A 109 -0.32 -5.95 5.13
N TYR A 110 -1.40 -5.17 5.18
CA TYR A 110 -1.40 -3.88 5.87
C TYR A 110 -1.05 -4.01 7.36
N SER A 111 -1.39 -5.15 7.99
CA SER A 111 -1.08 -5.43 9.39
C SER A 111 0.42 -5.57 9.69
N THR A 112 1.27 -5.76 8.68
CA THR A 112 2.73 -5.79 8.86
C THR A 112 3.40 -4.45 8.59
N PHE A 113 2.65 -3.43 8.15
CA PHE A 113 3.22 -2.12 7.84
C PHE A 113 3.63 -1.40 9.13
N VAL A 114 4.88 -0.99 9.18
CA VAL A 114 5.48 -0.25 10.30
C VAL A 114 5.36 1.26 10.09
N ASN A 115 5.59 1.69 8.84
CA ASN A 115 5.40 3.06 8.38
C ASN A 115 5.32 3.08 6.86
N TRP A 116 4.75 4.14 6.32
CA TRP A 116 4.84 4.45 4.89
C TRP A 116 4.93 5.95 4.72
N GLU A 117 5.55 6.40 3.62
CA GLU A 117 5.53 7.82 3.26
C GLU A 117 5.40 8.06 1.76
N LEU A 118 4.81 9.21 1.45
CA LEU A 118 4.77 9.77 0.11
C LEU A 118 5.61 11.05 0.08
N TRP A 119 6.72 11.02 -0.65
CA TRP A 119 7.65 12.15 -0.72
C TRP A 119 7.28 13.11 -1.83
N TRP A 120 7.42 14.41 -1.53
CA TRP A 120 7.01 15.55 -2.36
C TRP A 120 5.51 15.56 -2.68
N PRO A 121 4.61 15.73 -1.71
CA PRO A 121 3.16 15.53 -1.90
C PRO A 121 2.52 16.39 -3.00
N GLN A 122 3.08 17.56 -3.34
CA GLN A 122 2.60 18.40 -4.45
C GLN A 122 2.96 17.81 -5.83
N PHE A 123 4.08 17.09 -5.92
CA PHE A 123 4.52 16.39 -7.11
C PHE A 123 5.18 15.08 -6.69
N PRO A 124 4.39 14.06 -6.33
CA PRO A 124 4.93 12.90 -5.65
C PRO A 124 5.82 12.11 -6.60
N ILE A 125 7.05 11.85 -6.18
CA ILE A 125 8.06 11.15 -6.99
C ILE A 125 8.32 9.75 -6.45
N LEU A 126 8.25 9.59 -5.12
CA LEU A 126 8.59 8.35 -4.45
C LEU A 126 7.59 8.02 -3.35
N VAL A 127 7.17 6.76 -3.30
CA VAL A 127 6.49 6.18 -2.16
C VAL A 127 7.44 5.16 -1.53
N TYR A 128 7.52 5.18 -0.21
CA TYR A 128 8.16 4.12 0.54
C TYR A 128 7.19 3.49 1.52
N PHE A 129 7.38 2.20 1.79
CA PHE A 129 6.81 1.58 2.99
C PHE A 129 7.82 0.63 3.63
N LYS A 130 7.71 0.51 4.95
CA LYS A 130 8.46 -0.43 5.77
C LYS A 130 7.48 -1.44 6.36
N GLU A 131 7.82 -2.72 6.29
CA GLU A 131 6.94 -3.83 6.68
C GLU A 131 7.72 -4.92 7.43
N THR A 132 7.06 -5.81 8.17
CA THR A 132 7.70 -6.89 8.96
C THR A 132 7.38 -8.33 8.51
N GLN A 133 6.62 -8.52 7.43
CA GLN A 133 6.27 -9.82 6.86
C GLN A 133 7.48 -10.53 6.27
N THR A 134 8.35 -9.78 5.58
CA THR A 134 9.55 -10.35 4.93
C THR A 134 10.68 -10.53 5.92
N LYS A 135 10.89 -9.57 6.83
CA LYS A 135 11.93 -9.62 7.86
C LYS A 135 11.45 -9.05 9.20
N PRO A 136 11.73 -9.69 10.36
CA PRO A 136 11.29 -9.19 11.67
C PRO A 136 11.78 -7.77 12.03
N GLU A 137 13.01 -7.42 11.65
CA GLU A 137 13.61 -6.08 11.84
C GLU A 137 13.00 -5.00 10.91
N GLY A 138 12.30 -5.48 9.89
CA GLY A 138 11.51 -4.75 8.93
C GLY A 138 12.24 -4.48 7.60
N GLN A 139 11.58 -4.82 6.50
CA GLN A 139 12.04 -4.62 5.14
C GLN A 139 11.50 -3.30 4.59
N VAL A 140 12.35 -2.55 3.88
CA VAL A 140 11.98 -1.29 3.23
C VAL A 140 11.76 -1.54 1.74
N HIS A 141 10.73 -0.91 1.19
CA HIS A 141 10.39 -0.91 -0.22
C HIS A 141 10.27 0.53 -0.73
N PHE A 142 10.83 0.78 -1.91
CA PHE A 142 10.73 2.07 -2.60
C PHE A 142 10.15 1.86 -3.99
N PHE A 143 9.20 2.70 -4.36
CA PHE A 143 8.61 2.69 -5.70
C PHE A 143 8.49 4.12 -6.24
N PRO A 144 8.78 4.34 -7.52
CA PRO A 144 8.45 5.60 -8.16
C PRO A 144 6.92 5.77 -8.20
N VAL A 145 6.43 6.98 -7.97
CA VAL A 145 4.99 7.30 -8.01
C VAL A 145 4.58 7.53 -9.47
N ILE A 146 4.49 6.43 -10.21
CA ILE A 146 3.98 6.35 -11.59
C ILE A 146 2.46 6.15 -11.63
N PHE A 147 1.78 6.47 -10.54
CA PHE A 147 0.32 6.38 -10.37
C PHE A 147 -0.22 7.69 -9.82
N ASN A 148 -1.54 7.86 -9.86
CA ASN A 148 -2.21 9.02 -9.31
C ASN A 148 -1.88 9.13 -7.81
N GLY A 149 -1.03 10.10 -7.47
CA GLY A 149 -0.51 10.26 -6.12
C GLY A 149 -1.58 10.55 -5.06
N LYS A 150 -2.69 11.21 -5.45
CA LYS A 150 -3.81 11.45 -4.54
C LYS A 150 -4.55 10.16 -4.23
N GLN A 151 -4.91 9.39 -5.26
CA GLN A 151 -5.57 8.09 -5.07
C GLN A 151 -4.69 7.13 -4.25
N LEU A 152 -3.38 7.12 -4.54
CA LEU A 152 -2.39 6.34 -3.77
C LEU A 152 -2.36 6.77 -2.30
N TYR A 153 -2.30 8.07 -2.02
CA TYR A 153 -2.31 8.58 -0.65
C TYR A 153 -3.59 8.20 0.09
N ASP A 154 -4.76 8.46 -0.52
CA ASP A 154 -6.07 8.22 0.09
C ASP A 154 -6.25 6.74 0.46
N VAL A 155 -5.90 5.82 -0.46
CA VAL A 155 -6.02 4.38 -0.20
C VAL A 155 -5.01 3.88 0.83
N MET A 156 -3.78 4.43 0.85
CA MET A 156 -2.79 4.08 1.87
C MET A 156 -3.26 4.51 3.26
N VAL A 157 -3.83 5.72 3.41
CA VAL A 157 -4.41 6.17 4.67
C VAL A 157 -5.60 5.29 5.07
N GLU A 158 -6.50 4.99 4.13
CA GLU A 158 -7.69 4.16 4.39
C GLU A 158 -7.32 2.73 4.85
N ARG A 159 -6.32 2.13 4.20
CA ARG A 159 -6.02 0.69 4.35
C ARG A 159 -4.89 0.40 5.35
N ALA A 160 -3.82 1.21 5.33
CA ALA A 160 -2.65 1.04 6.19
C ALA A 160 -2.62 2.02 7.38
N GLY A 161 -3.58 2.94 7.47
CA GLY A 161 -3.61 3.99 8.49
C GLY A 161 -2.72 5.19 8.12
N PRO A 162 -2.75 6.27 8.93
CA PRO A 162 -1.99 7.47 8.66
C PRO A 162 -0.48 7.20 8.72
N SER A 163 0.26 7.84 7.81
CA SER A 163 1.73 7.90 7.91
C SER A 163 2.15 8.56 9.22
N LYS A 164 3.26 8.11 9.80
CA LYS A 164 3.84 8.75 11.00
C LYS A 164 4.43 10.14 10.71
N THR A 165 4.73 10.43 9.45
CA THR A 165 5.65 11.52 9.06
C THR A 165 5.27 12.24 7.76
N SER A 166 4.41 11.66 6.93
CA SER A 166 3.87 12.30 5.73
C SER A 166 2.36 12.35 5.76
N GLY A 167 1.83 13.35 6.45
CA GLY A 167 0.50 13.90 6.19
C GLY A 167 0.64 15.23 5.45
N PRO A 168 -0.40 15.73 4.76
CA PRO A 168 -0.45 17.13 4.38
C PRO A 168 -0.25 17.99 5.64
N LYS A 169 0.72 18.89 5.60
CA LYS A 169 0.86 19.97 6.59
C LYS A 169 -0.08 21.11 6.21
#